data_AF-A0A378K802-F1
#
_entry.id   AF-A0A378K802-F1
#
_cell.length_a   1.000
_cell.length_b   1.000
_cell.length_c   1.000
_cell.angle_alpha   90.00
_cell.angle_beta   90.00
_cell.angle_gamma   90.00
#
_symmetry.space_group_name_H-M   'P 1'
#
loop_
_entity.id
_entity.type
_entity.pdbx_description
1 polymer ?
#
loop_
_entity_poly.entity_id
_entity_poly.type
_entity_poly.pdbx_seq_one_letter_code
_entity_poly.pdbx_strand_id
1 'polypeptide(L)'
;MKRIILFMIAWGLLNSAYSSHSLPSHASILFTLANTERSNSCPALLYNAKVVVDYDYNFERNMGLAHLRQLQSTKWSETLHPLGLSNYYAFMSDMKPKAVQIEGGEVTIYRIIFHLYKNGDSRIYFMINQDGECIMSSDVVNVNL
;
A
#
# COMPACT_ATOMS: atom_id res chain seq x y z
N MET A 1 69.53 -12.37 -16.31
CA MET A 1 68.85 -13.66 -16.02
C MET A 1 67.56 -13.37 -15.27
N LYS A 2 66.51 -14.13 -15.61
CA LYS A 2 65.10 -14.08 -15.19
C LYS A 2 64.88 -13.81 -13.68
N ARG A 3 63.82 -13.06 -13.31
CA ARG A 3 62.56 -13.59 -12.72
C ARG A 3 61.65 -12.47 -12.19
N ILE A 4 60.50 -12.27 -12.84
CA ILE A 4 59.13 -12.55 -12.37
C ILE A 4 58.46 -11.31 -11.75
N ILE A 5 57.60 -10.73 -12.58
CA ILE A 5 56.53 -9.78 -12.29
C ILE A 5 55.51 -10.46 -11.37
N LEU A 6 55.11 -9.82 -10.27
CA LEU A 6 53.86 -10.12 -9.59
C LEU A 6 52.99 -8.86 -9.56
N PHE A 7 52.05 -8.81 -10.50
CA PHE A 7 50.88 -7.94 -10.40
C PHE A 7 49.95 -8.53 -9.33
N MET A 8 49.84 -7.88 -8.17
CA MET A 8 48.69 -8.09 -7.29
C MET A 8 47.55 -7.17 -7.77
N ILE A 9 46.72 -7.72 -8.66
CA ILE A 9 45.39 -7.19 -8.93
C ILE A 9 44.58 -7.50 -7.66
N ALA A 10 44.44 -6.50 -6.79
CA ALA A 10 43.49 -6.55 -5.69
C ALA A 10 42.10 -6.64 -6.32
N TRP A 11 41.56 -7.86 -6.31
CA TRP A 11 40.19 -8.16 -6.68
C TRP A 11 39.25 -7.20 -5.96
N GLY A 12 38.55 -6.37 -6.74
CA GLY A 12 37.36 -5.69 -6.29
C GLY A 12 36.31 -6.72 -5.93
N LEU A 13 36.24 -7.08 -4.64
CA LEU A 13 35.03 -7.64 -4.05
C LEU A 13 34.18 -6.45 -3.58
N LEU A 14 33.48 -5.85 -4.54
CA LEU A 14 32.25 -5.13 -4.24
C LEU A 14 31.27 -6.17 -3.70
N ASN A 15 31.30 -6.38 -2.38
CA ASN A 15 30.16 -6.90 -1.67
C ASN A 15 29.06 -5.83 -1.76
N SER A 16 28.36 -5.80 -2.89
CA SER A 16 27.00 -5.29 -2.94
C SER A 16 26.18 -6.21 -2.04
N ALA A 17 26.20 -5.93 -0.74
CA ALA A 17 25.23 -6.49 0.18
C ALA A 17 23.87 -6.11 -0.40
N TYR A 18 23.18 -7.10 -0.98
CA TYR A 18 21.76 -6.99 -1.26
C TYR A 18 21.10 -6.78 0.09
N SER A 19 20.86 -5.52 0.45
CA SER A 19 20.00 -5.19 1.56
C SER A 19 18.62 -5.70 1.17
N SER A 20 18.28 -6.90 1.64
CA SER A 20 16.89 -7.32 1.72
C SER A 20 16.21 -6.30 2.62
N HIS A 21 15.64 -5.25 2.02
CA HIS A 21 14.89 -4.26 2.77
C HIS A 21 13.67 -5.00 3.32
N SER A 22 13.75 -5.38 4.59
CA SER A 22 12.61 -5.87 5.33
C SER A 22 11.59 -4.74 5.40
N LEU A 23 10.32 -5.06 5.20
CA LEU A 23 9.24 -4.11 5.38
C LEU A 23 9.34 -3.44 6.77
N PRO A 24 9.21 -2.11 6.87
CA PRO A 24 9.18 -1.45 8.16
C PRO A 24 7.94 -1.91 8.92
N SER A 25 8.05 -2.18 10.23
CA SER A 25 6.92 -2.64 11.04
C SER A 25 5.84 -1.57 11.22
N HIS A 26 6.20 -0.29 11.04
CA HIS A 26 5.29 0.84 11.06
C HIS A 26 5.58 1.77 9.88
N ALA A 27 4.53 2.19 9.17
CA ALA A 27 4.63 3.23 8.16
C ALA A 27 3.31 3.98 7.97
N SER A 28 3.40 5.19 7.43
CA SER A 28 2.28 5.98 6.92
C SER A 28 2.50 6.21 5.44
N ILE A 29 1.53 5.82 4.62
CA ILE A 29 1.65 5.80 3.15
C ILE A 29 0.59 6.73 2.56
N LEU A 30 1.03 7.66 1.72
CA LEU A 30 0.18 8.52 0.92
C LEU A 30 -0.04 7.93 -0.47
N PHE A 31 -1.27 7.55 -0.76
CA PHE A 31 -1.73 7.07 -2.06
C PHE A 31 -2.46 8.17 -2.84
N THR A 32 -2.55 7.97 -4.16
CA THR A 32 -3.44 8.72 -5.05
C THR A 32 -4.34 7.71 -5.76
N LEU A 33 -5.66 7.82 -5.62
CA LEU A 33 -6.60 7.02 -6.39
C LEU A 33 -6.59 7.48 -7.84
N ALA A 34 -6.18 6.60 -8.75
CA ALA A 34 -5.94 6.96 -10.15
C ALA A 34 -6.59 5.99 -11.13
N ASN A 35 -6.75 4.73 -10.71
CA ASN A 35 -7.11 3.63 -11.60
C ASN A 35 -8.54 3.16 -11.33
N THR A 36 -9.23 2.77 -12.39
CA THR A 36 -10.56 2.17 -12.32
C THR A 36 -10.45 0.70 -12.71
N GLU A 37 -10.59 -0.19 -11.74
CA GLU A 37 -10.46 -1.65 -11.90
C GLU A 37 -11.77 -2.28 -12.38
N ARG A 38 -12.90 -1.69 -11.97
CA ARG A 38 -14.25 -2.08 -12.39
C ARG A 38 -15.13 -0.84 -12.44
N SER A 39 -15.84 -0.64 -13.54
CA SER A 39 -16.67 0.56 -13.72
C SER A 39 -18.07 0.24 -14.21
N ASN A 40 -19.04 0.45 -13.33
CA ASN A 40 -20.43 0.74 -13.72
C ASN A 40 -20.85 2.18 -13.36
N SER A 41 -20.14 2.85 -12.44
CA SER A 41 -20.60 4.12 -11.83
C SER A 41 -19.57 4.82 -10.92
N CYS A 42 -18.27 4.82 -11.26
CA CYS A 42 -17.26 5.42 -10.39
C CYS A 42 -17.43 6.95 -10.24
N PRO A 43 -17.50 7.49 -9.01
CA PRO A 43 -17.78 8.90 -8.80
C PRO A 43 -16.55 9.75 -9.14
N ALA A 44 -16.76 10.77 -10.00
CA ALA A 44 -15.65 11.55 -10.57
C ALA A 44 -14.81 12.29 -9.52
N LEU A 45 -15.43 12.65 -8.40
CA LEU A 45 -14.82 13.31 -7.25
C LEU A 45 -13.72 12.46 -6.56
N LEU A 46 -13.63 11.15 -6.81
CA LEU A 46 -12.57 10.29 -6.27
C LEU A 46 -11.34 10.20 -7.18
N TYR A 47 -11.38 10.72 -8.42
CA TYR A 47 -10.19 10.76 -9.26
C TYR A 47 -9.13 11.69 -8.67
N ASN A 48 -7.92 11.17 -8.56
CA ASN A 48 -6.77 11.80 -7.92
C ASN A 48 -6.94 12.08 -6.42
N ALA A 49 -7.95 11.49 -5.78
CA ALA A 49 -8.16 11.64 -4.35
C ALA A 49 -6.95 11.09 -3.58
N LYS A 50 -6.48 11.88 -2.63
CA LYS A 50 -5.35 11.53 -1.76
C LYS A 50 -5.84 10.65 -0.62
N VAL A 51 -5.14 9.58 -0.35
CA VAL A 51 -5.51 8.61 0.68
C VAL A 51 -4.32 8.35 1.58
N VAL A 52 -4.51 8.42 2.89
CA VAL A 52 -3.45 8.08 3.86
C VAL A 52 -3.84 6.81 4.58
N VAL A 53 -2.95 5.82 4.54
CA VAL A 53 -3.04 4.60 5.34
C VAL A 53 -1.82 4.47 6.21
N ASP A 54 -2.04 4.19 7.49
CA ASP A 54 -0.99 3.79 8.40
C ASP A 54 -1.10 2.29 8.67
N TYR A 55 0.01 1.62 8.92
CA TYR A 55 -0.03 0.29 9.50
C TYR A 55 0.96 0.15 10.64
N ASP A 56 0.62 -0.74 11.57
CA ASP A 56 1.51 -1.23 12.61
C ASP A 56 1.38 -2.75 12.62
N TYR A 57 2.44 -3.42 12.18
CA TYR A 57 2.42 -4.85 11.89
C TYR A 57 3.72 -5.54 12.31
N ASN A 58 3.56 -6.57 13.13
CA ASN A 58 4.62 -7.49 13.48
C ASN A 58 4.64 -8.64 12.47
N PHE A 59 5.56 -8.56 11.50
CA PHE A 59 5.69 -9.56 10.44
C PHE A 59 6.17 -10.93 10.94
N GLU A 60 6.95 -10.98 12.04
CA GLU A 60 7.41 -12.25 12.63
C GLU A 60 6.25 -13.04 13.27
N ARG A 61 5.33 -12.31 13.92
CA ARG A 61 4.15 -12.88 14.59
C ARG A 61 2.90 -12.89 13.71
N ASN A 62 3.00 -12.35 12.49
CA ASN A 62 1.90 -12.20 11.54
C ASN A 62 0.65 -11.55 12.18
N MET A 63 0.85 -10.45 12.91
CA MET A 63 -0.23 -9.78 13.64
C MET A 63 -0.08 -8.26 13.63
N GLY A 64 -1.20 -7.56 13.65
CA GLY A 64 -1.26 -6.10 13.60
C GLY A 64 -2.48 -5.62 12.81
N LEU A 65 -2.53 -4.32 12.56
CA LEU A 65 -3.65 -3.67 11.88
C LEU A 65 -3.14 -2.57 10.96
N ALA A 66 -3.94 -2.24 9.95
CA ALA A 66 -3.81 -1.00 9.21
C ALA A 66 -5.01 -0.09 9.52
N HIS A 67 -4.84 1.20 9.26
CA HIS A 67 -5.87 2.20 9.44
C HIS A 67 -5.88 3.12 8.24
N LEU A 68 -7.04 3.27 7.60
CA LEU A 68 -7.28 4.48 6.83
C LEU A 68 -7.26 5.65 7.80
N ARG A 69 -6.56 6.73 7.47
CA ARG A 69 -6.52 7.97 8.27
C ARG A 69 -7.22 9.13 7.57
N GLN A 70 -7.16 9.13 6.25
CA GLN A 70 -7.63 10.24 5.44
C GLN A 70 -8.10 9.78 4.07
N LEU A 71 -9.21 10.34 3.61
CA LEU A 71 -9.67 10.31 2.23
C LEU A 71 -9.92 11.77 1.80
N GLN A 72 -9.11 12.25 0.87
CA GLN A 72 -9.08 13.64 0.41
C GLN A 72 -8.89 14.62 1.58
N SER A 73 -9.84 15.54 1.82
CA SER A 73 -9.82 16.48 2.94
C SER A 73 -10.41 15.90 4.22
N THR A 74 -11.01 14.71 4.17
CA THR A 74 -11.76 14.12 5.28
C THR A 74 -10.87 13.21 6.10
N LYS A 75 -10.72 13.55 7.38
CA LYS A 75 -10.11 12.67 8.37
C LYS A 75 -11.08 11.53 8.69
N TRP A 76 -10.61 10.31 8.54
CA TRP A 76 -11.42 9.13 8.72
C TRP A 76 -10.53 8.00 9.24
N SER A 77 -10.72 7.61 10.49
CA SER A 77 -9.99 6.52 11.14
C SER A 77 -10.74 5.20 10.97
N GLU A 78 -10.61 4.54 9.81
CA GLU A 78 -11.21 3.22 9.55
C GLU A 78 -10.19 2.12 9.83
N THR A 79 -10.57 1.09 10.60
CA THR A 79 -9.67 -0.04 10.86
C THR A 79 -9.71 -1.04 9.71
N LEU A 80 -8.54 -1.51 9.28
CA LEU A 80 -8.35 -2.53 8.27
C LEU A 80 -7.70 -3.77 8.91
N HIS A 81 -8.43 -4.89 8.89
CA HIS A 81 -8.02 -6.13 9.54
C HIS A 81 -7.25 -7.04 8.58
N PRO A 82 -6.22 -7.76 9.06
CA PRO A 82 -5.44 -8.66 8.21
C PRO A 82 -6.31 -9.82 7.68
N LEU A 83 -6.14 -10.13 6.39
CA LEU A 83 -6.86 -11.22 5.71
C LEU A 83 -6.07 -12.54 5.66
N GLY A 84 -4.80 -12.56 6.05
CA GLY A 84 -3.99 -13.79 6.12
C GLY A 84 -3.68 -14.43 4.76
N LEU A 85 -3.40 -13.64 3.72
CA LEU A 85 -3.04 -14.16 2.39
C LEU A 85 -1.56 -14.57 2.32
N SER A 86 -1.26 -15.66 1.59
CA SER A 86 0.06 -16.32 1.63
C SER A 86 1.19 -15.55 0.93
N ASN A 87 0.86 -14.71 -0.06
CA ASN A 87 1.84 -14.13 -0.98
C ASN A 87 2.13 -12.64 -0.73
N TYR A 88 1.27 -11.96 0.02
CA TYR A 88 1.38 -10.55 0.41
C TYR A 88 0.51 -10.30 1.62
N TYR A 89 0.77 -9.21 2.35
CA TYR A 89 -0.07 -8.79 3.46
C TYR A 89 -1.25 -8.02 2.90
N ALA A 90 -2.46 -8.44 3.27
CA ALA A 90 -3.69 -7.79 2.85
C ALA A 90 -4.51 -7.42 4.07
N PHE A 91 -5.08 -6.22 4.05
CA PHE A 91 -5.90 -5.67 5.11
C PHE A 91 -7.23 -5.21 4.53
N MET A 92 -8.32 -5.39 5.26
CA MET A 92 -9.66 -5.09 4.78
C MET A 92 -10.53 -4.48 5.87
N SER A 93 -11.31 -3.46 5.52
CA SER A 93 -12.32 -2.90 6.42
C SER A 93 -13.45 -3.89 6.66
N ASP A 94 -13.92 -4.02 7.90
CA ASP A 94 -15.12 -4.81 8.24
C ASP A 94 -16.43 -3.97 8.24
N MET A 95 -16.32 -2.68 7.94
CA MET A 95 -17.42 -1.74 8.00
C MET A 95 -18.61 -2.09 7.08
N LYS A 96 -19.80 -1.63 7.48
CA LYS A 96 -20.95 -1.49 6.58
C LYS A 96 -20.69 -0.37 5.57
N PRO A 97 -21.39 -0.34 4.41
CA PRO A 97 -21.33 0.80 3.50
C PRO A 97 -21.52 2.12 4.25
N LYS A 98 -20.58 3.04 4.05
CA LYS A 98 -20.49 4.28 4.79
C LYS A 98 -20.49 5.45 3.83
N ALA A 99 -21.43 6.37 4.04
CA ALA A 99 -21.41 7.67 3.40
C ALA A 99 -20.28 8.53 3.99
N VAL A 100 -19.43 9.05 3.13
CA VAL A 100 -18.28 9.88 3.47
C VAL A 100 -18.42 11.18 2.70
N GLN A 101 -18.51 12.28 3.45
CA GLN A 101 -18.45 13.62 2.88
C GLN A 101 -17.01 13.92 2.51
N ILE A 102 -16.77 14.33 1.27
CA ILE A 102 -15.48 14.81 0.78
C ILE A 102 -15.69 16.16 0.07
N GLU A 103 -14.60 16.80 -0.34
CA GLU A 103 -14.72 18.02 -1.12
C GLU A 103 -15.45 17.75 -2.44
N GLY A 104 -16.54 18.48 -2.68
CA GLY A 104 -17.37 18.33 -3.88
C GLY A 104 -18.55 17.37 -3.76
N GLY A 105 -18.71 16.64 -2.65
CA GLY A 105 -19.93 15.86 -2.40
C GLY A 105 -19.77 14.67 -1.47
N GLU A 106 -20.80 13.81 -1.48
CA GLU A 106 -20.83 12.57 -0.71
C GLU A 106 -20.49 11.36 -1.59
N VAL A 107 -19.75 10.41 -1.03
CA VAL A 107 -19.54 9.08 -1.61
C VAL A 107 -19.92 8.00 -0.63
N THR A 108 -20.48 6.91 -1.13
CA THR A 108 -20.65 5.69 -0.34
C THR A 108 -19.47 4.77 -0.58
N ILE A 109 -18.70 4.50 0.47
CA ILE A 109 -17.62 3.52 0.44
C ILE A 109 -18.11 2.23 1.10
N TYR A 110 -18.10 1.13 0.35
CA TYR A 110 -18.50 -0.17 0.86
C TYR A 110 -17.37 -0.86 1.61
N ARG A 111 -16.19 -0.89 1.00
CA ARG A 111 -15.05 -1.63 1.54
C ARG A 111 -13.74 -1.04 1.06
N ILE A 112 -12.73 -1.10 1.91
CA ILE A 112 -11.37 -0.68 1.63
C ILE A 112 -10.48 -1.91 1.74
N ILE A 113 -9.58 -2.09 0.78
CA ILE A 113 -8.60 -3.17 0.78
C ILE A 113 -7.21 -2.54 0.59
N PHE A 114 -6.28 -2.84 1.48
CA PHE A 114 -4.89 -2.41 1.41
C PHE A 114 -3.98 -3.61 1.22
N HIS A 115 -3.18 -3.59 0.17
CA HIS A 115 -2.17 -4.60 -0.14
C HIS A 115 -0.78 -4.05 0.15
N LEU A 116 0.04 -4.85 0.83
CA LEU A 116 1.45 -4.62 1.09
C LEU A 116 2.24 -5.86 0.68
N TYR A 117 2.99 -5.73 -0.41
CA TYR A 117 3.83 -6.78 -0.95
C TYR A 117 5.17 -6.83 -0.23
N LYS A 118 5.80 -8.01 -0.20
CA LYS A 118 7.06 -8.24 0.52
C LYS A 118 8.23 -7.38 0.02
N ASN A 119 8.16 -6.88 -1.21
CA ASN A 119 9.16 -5.99 -1.81
C ASN A 119 8.94 -4.50 -1.47
N GLY A 120 7.94 -4.16 -0.65
CA GLY A 120 7.60 -2.79 -0.29
C GLY A 120 6.54 -2.16 -1.17
N ASP A 121 6.23 -2.74 -2.33
CA ASP A 121 5.14 -2.22 -3.16
C ASP A 121 3.83 -2.33 -2.39
N SER A 122 3.00 -1.32 -2.57
CA SER A 122 1.73 -1.24 -1.86
C SER A 122 0.68 -0.58 -2.72
N ARG A 123 -0.57 -0.95 -2.49
CA ARG A 123 -1.73 -0.43 -3.22
C ARG A 123 -2.97 -0.44 -2.35
N ILE A 124 -3.83 0.55 -2.53
CA ILE A 124 -5.15 0.57 -1.89
C ILE A 124 -6.26 0.48 -2.94
N TYR A 125 -7.35 -0.17 -2.56
CA TYR A 125 -8.55 -0.35 -3.36
C TYR A 125 -9.77 0.11 -2.57
N PHE A 126 -10.68 0.77 -3.25
CA PHE A 126 -11.98 1.18 -2.72
C PHE A 126 -13.07 0.51 -3.53
N MET A 127 -13.89 -0.28 -2.86
CA MET A 127 -15.18 -0.72 -3.39
C MET A 127 -16.20 0.36 -3.04
N ILE A 128 -16.76 0.97 -4.07
CA ILE A 128 -17.59 2.17 -3.99
C ILE A 128 -19.04 1.80 -4.36
N ASN A 129 -19.99 2.54 -3.80
CA ASN A 129 -21.43 2.29 -3.83
C ASN A 129 -21.81 0.96 -3.16
N GLN A 130 -23.02 0.46 -3.42
CA GLN A 130 -23.46 -0.83 -2.92
C GLN A 130 -22.74 -1.95 -3.68
N ASP A 131 -22.39 -3.04 -2.99
CA ASP A 131 -21.82 -4.27 -3.56
C ASP A 131 -20.54 -4.12 -4.43
N GLY A 132 -19.86 -2.97 -4.37
CA GLY A 132 -18.67 -2.71 -5.20
C GLY A 132 -18.96 -2.62 -6.70
N GLU A 133 -20.07 -1.95 -7.06
CA GLU A 133 -20.39 -1.57 -8.45
C GLU A 133 -19.23 -0.85 -9.15
N CYS A 134 -18.49 -0.07 -8.38
CA CYS A 134 -17.23 0.54 -8.80
C CYS A 134 -16.09 0.04 -7.91
N ILE A 135 -14.95 -0.25 -8.52
CA ILE A 135 -13.69 -0.49 -7.81
C ILE A 135 -12.65 0.48 -8.38
N MET A 136 -12.14 1.36 -7.52
CA MET A 136 -10.99 2.22 -7.83
C MET A 136 -9.77 1.74 -7.05
N SER A 137 -8.59 1.91 -7.63
CA SER A 137 -7.32 1.61 -6.99
C SER A 137 -6.33 2.76 -7.11
N SER A 138 -5.35 2.76 -6.22
CA SER A 138 -4.23 3.69 -6.31
C SER A 138 -3.18 3.26 -7.33
N ASP A 139 -2.30 4.18 -7.67
CA ASP A 139 -0.98 3.82 -8.17
C ASP A 139 -0.21 3.02 -7.11
N VAL A 140 0.83 2.31 -7.56
CA VAL A 140 1.73 1.59 -6.66
C VAL A 140 2.63 2.60 -5.95
N VAL A 141 2.72 2.48 -4.62
CA VAL A 141 3.66 3.23 -3.79
C VAL A 141 4.58 2.23 -3.11
N ASN A 142 5.90 2.43 -3.18
CA ASN A 142 6.84 1.57 -2.48
C ASN A 142 7.18 2.19 -1.12
N VAL A 143 6.95 1.45 -0.04
CA VAL A 143 7.14 1.92 1.35
C VAL A 143 8.60 1.92 1.80
N ASN A 144 9.50 1.32 1.03
CA ASN A 144 10.93 1.26 1.36
C ASN A 144 11.75 2.39 0.73
N LEU A 145 11.12 3.30 -0.04
CA LEU A 145 11.78 4.41 -0.75
C LEU A 145 11.64 5.76 -0.05
#